data_AF-A0AAE2WIA8-F1
#
_entry.id   AF-A0AAE2WIA8-F1
#
_cell.length_a   1.000
_cell.length_b   1.000
_cell.length_c   1.000
_cell.angle_alpha   90.00
_cell.angle_beta   90.00
_cell.angle_gamma   90.00
#
_symmetry.space_group_name_H-M   'P 1'
#
loop_
_entity.id
_entity.type
_entity.pdbx_description
1 polymer ?
#
loop_
_entity_poly.entity_id
_entity_poly.type
_entity_poly.pdbx_seq_one_letter_code
_entity_poly.pdbx_strand_id
1 'polypeptide(L)' 'MGACSDYKVNRMRLKYHDYAAIADFDIVLNAVDAAKARVVSVRVGNFFSAYVFSPPYPQIFDFIEKYGILGLE' A
#
# COMPACT_ATOMS: atom_id res chain seq x y z
N MET A 1 2.80 7.91 1.53
CA MET A 1 2.68 6.43 1.48
C MET A 1 1.22 6.10 1.35
N GLY A 2 0.85 5.12 0.54
CA GLY A 2 -0.54 4.72 0.35
C GLY A 2 -0.74 3.20 0.52
N ALA A 3 -1.99 2.79 0.56
CA ALA A 3 -2.39 1.40 0.43
C ALA A 3 -3.64 1.24 -0.45
N CYS A 4 -3.72 0.13 -1.17
CA CYS A 4 -4.94 -0.38 -1.78
C CYS A 4 -5.20 -1.82 -1.31
N SER A 5 -6.40 -2.34 -1.51
CA SER A 5 -6.80 -3.65 -1.00
C SER A 5 -7.85 -4.30 -1.89
N ASP A 6 -7.89 -5.63 -1.91
CA ASP A 6 -9.01 -6.42 -2.41
C ASP A 6 -10.18 -6.50 -1.42
N TYR A 7 -9.96 -6.04 -0.18
CA TYR A 7 -10.99 -6.03 0.84
C TYR A 7 -12.00 -4.88 0.63
N LYS A 8 -13.28 -5.24 0.56
CA LYS A 8 -14.35 -4.31 0.13
C LYS A 8 -14.82 -3.34 1.22
N VAL A 9 -14.18 -3.29 2.40
CA VAL A 9 -14.66 -2.46 3.53
C VAL A 9 -14.71 -0.97 3.22
N ASN A 10 -13.68 -0.41 2.57
CA ASN A 10 -13.69 1.01 2.21
C ASN A 10 -14.79 1.32 1.20
N ARG A 11 -15.00 0.44 0.21
CA ARG A 11 -16.11 0.57 -0.73
C ARG A 11 -17.47 0.51 -0.04
N MET A 12 -17.67 -0.40 0.92
CA MET A 12 -18.92 -0.48 1.68
C MET A 12 -19.17 0.80 2.49
N ARG A 13 -18.13 1.37 3.11
CA ARG A 13 -18.23 2.62 3.89
C ARG A 13 -18.46 3.86 3.02
N LEU A 14 -17.89 3.90 1.81
CA LEU A 14 -17.93 5.04 0.89
C LEU A 14 -18.87 4.84 -0.30
N LYS A 15 -19.97 4.10 -0.13
CA LYS A 15 -21.01 3.94 -1.16
C LYS A 15 -20.45 3.50 -2.53
N TYR A 16 -19.55 2.53 -2.51
CA TYR A 16 -18.86 1.94 -3.67
C TYR A 16 -17.86 2.85 -4.39
N HIS A 17 -17.53 4.02 -3.84
CA HIS A 17 -16.41 4.83 -4.32
C HIS A 17 -15.06 4.28 -3.86
N ASP A 18 -14.01 4.61 -4.62
CA ASP A 18 -12.65 4.26 -4.27
C ASP A 18 -12.09 5.23 -3.23
N TYR A 19 -11.52 4.66 -2.17
CA TYR A 19 -10.83 5.39 -1.12
C TYR A 19 -9.33 5.29 -1.32
N ALA A 20 -8.64 6.43 -1.37
CA ALA A 20 -7.19 6.46 -1.27
C ALA A 20 -6.79 6.42 0.21
N ALA A 21 -6.42 5.24 0.71
CA ALA A 21 -5.85 5.11 2.05
C ALA A 21 -4.42 5.63 2.03
N ILE A 22 -4.18 6.81 2.61
CA ILE A 22 -2.87 7.46 2.64
C ILE A 22 -2.43 7.69 4.08
N ALA A 23 -1.14 7.47 4.33
CA ALA A 23 -0.52 7.79 5.60
C ALA A 23 -0.39 9.31 5.77
N ASP A 24 -0.37 9.75 7.03
CA ASP A 24 0.00 11.11 7.38
C ASP A 24 1.40 11.46 6.83
N PHE A 25 1.52 12.67 6.28
CA PHE A 25 2.75 13.09 5.60
C PHE A 25 3.93 13.23 6.57
N ASP A 26 3.72 13.83 7.73
CA ASP A 26 4.79 14.10 8.69
C ASP A 26 5.32 12.80 9.29
N ILE A 27 4.46 11.81 9.52
CA ILE A 27 4.89 10.47 9.92
C ILE A 27 5.83 9.85 8.87
N VAL A 28 5.44 9.92 7.59
CA VAL A 28 6.25 9.36 6.49
C VAL A 28 7.59 10.11 6.37
N LEU A 29 7.57 11.44 6.43
CA LEU A 29 8.78 12.27 6.36
C LEU A 29 9.74 11.95 7.51
N ASN A 30 9.23 11.90 8.74
CA ASN A 30 10.03 11.58 9.92
C ASN A 30 10.67 10.18 9.83
N ALA A 31 9.94 9.19 9.32
CA ALA A 31 10.48 7.85 9.11
C ALA A 31 11.60 7.82 8.05
N VAL A 32 11.44 8.56 6.95
CA VAL A 32 12.46 8.70 5.91
C VAL A 32 13.72 9.36 6.46
N ASP A 33 13.59 10.44 7.22
CA ASP A 33 14.73 11.16 7.78
C ASP A 33 15.44 10.33 8.87
N ALA A 34 14.68 9.59 9.68
CA ALA A 34 15.24 8.64 10.64
C ALA A 34 16.02 7.50 9.96
N ALA A 35 15.58 7.03 8.79
CA ALA A 35 16.28 6.02 8.00
C ALA A 35 17.55 6.58 7.37
N LYS A 36 17.50 7.79 6.78
CA LYS A 36 18.68 8.48 6.23
C LYS A 36 19.76 8.72 7.29
N ALA A 37 19.38 9.16 8.49
CA ALA A 37 20.31 9.37 9.60
C ALA A 37 21.04 8.08 10.02
N ARG A 38 20.43 6.92 9.76
CA ARG A 38 20.99 5.59 10.03
C ARG A 38 21.66 4.96 8.80
N VAL A 39 21.73 5.68 7.68
CA VAL A 39 22.27 5.18 6.41
C VAL A 39 21.52 3.92 5.94
N VAL A 40 20.22 3.86 6.21
CA VAL A 40 19.34 2.76 5.76
C VAL A 40 18.63 3.20 4.49
N SER A 41 18.82 2.43 3.42
CA SER A 41 18.08 2.65 2.17
C SER A 41 16.62 2.25 2.35
N VAL A 42 15.71 3.16 2.02
CA VAL A 42 14.25 2.94 2.11
C VAL A 42 13.56 3.38 0.83
N ARG A 43 12.41 2.77 0.53
CA ARG A 43 11.52 3.18 -0.55
C ARG A 43 10.18 3.61 0.05
N VAL A 44 9.60 4.67 -0.50
CA VAL A 44 8.26 5.17 -0.13
C VAL A 44 7.34 5.00 -1.32
N GLY A 45 6.18 4.39 -1.13
CA GLY A 45 5.24 4.14 -2.21
C GLY A 45 3.91 3.57 -1.72
N ASN A 46 3.25 2.83 -2.60
CA ASN A 46 1.95 2.20 -2.35
C ASN A 46 2.15 0.72 -1.99
N PHE A 47 1.36 0.20 -1.06
CA PHE A 47 1.32 -1.21 -0.67
C PHE A 47 -0.05 -1.82 -1.03
N PHE A 48 -0.08 -3.14 -1.18
CA PHE A 48 -1.33 -3.89 -1.35
C PHE A 48 -1.65 -4.67 -0.07
N SER A 49 -2.69 -4.27 0.64
CA SER A 49 -3.22 -4.95 1.83
C SER A 49 -4.10 -6.11 1.40
N ALA A 50 -3.59 -7.33 1.46
CA ALA A 50 -4.29 -8.52 0.98
C ALA A 50 -5.22 -9.12 2.04
N TYR A 51 -6.44 -9.48 1.64
CA TYR A 51 -7.34 -10.23 2.53
C TYR A 51 -6.91 -11.69 2.70
N VAL A 52 -6.27 -12.28 1.69
CA VAL A 52 -5.82 -13.68 1.70
C VAL A 52 -4.38 -13.77 1.18
N PHE A 53 -3.52 -14.48 1.89
CA PHE A 53 -2.11 -14.65 1.51
C PHE A 53 -1.93 -15.32 0.13
N SER A 54 -2.75 -16.33 -0.16
CA SER A 54 -2.77 -17.03 -1.44
C SER A 54 -4.08 -16.73 -2.16
N PRO A 55 -4.18 -15.60 -2.88
CA PRO A 55 -5.41 -15.25 -3.58
C PRO A 55 -5.72 -16.30 -4.66
N PRO A 56 -7.00 -16.69 -4.84
CA PRO A 56 -7.40 -17.71 -5.83
C PRO A 56 -7.24 -17.23 -7.28
N TYR A 57 -6.92 -15.95 -7.47
CA TYR A 57 -6.72 -15.31 -8.76
C TYR A 57 -5.29 -14.74 -8.84
N PRO A 58 -4.30 -15.52 -9.35
CA PRO A 58 -2.88 -15.16 -9.30
C PRO A 58 -2.52 -13.95 -10.19
N GLN A 59 -3.38 -13.61 -11.16
CA GLN A 59 -3.22 -12.45 -12.05
C GLN A 59 -3.22 -11.10 -11.29
N ILE A 60 -3.60 -11.10 -10.00
CA ILE A 60 -3.45 -9.92 -9.14
C ILE A 60 -1.99 -9.47 -8.99
N PHE A 61 -1.03 -10.40 -9.01
CA PHE A 61 0.39 -10.08 -8.91
C PHE A 61 0.88 -9.31 -10.14
N ASP A 62 0.37 -9.63 -11.33
CA ASP A 62 0.69 -8.89 -12.56
C ASP A 62 0.22 -7.43 -12.48
N PHE A 63 -0.94 -7.19 -11.86
CA PHE A 63 -1.43 -5.83 -11.63
C PHE A 63 -0.62 -5.09 -10.56
N ILE A 64 -0.27 -5.76 -9.46
CA ILE A 64 0.58 -5.21 -8.39
C ILE A 64 1.91 -4.73 -8.98
N GLU A 65 2.56 -5.56 -9.80
CA GLU A 65 3.80 -5.20 -10.48
C GLU A 65 3.59 -4.06 -11.49
N LYS A 66 2.59 -4.18 -12.38
CA LYS A 66 2.30 -3.19 -13.42
C LYS A 66 2.06 -1.79 -12.88
N TYR A 67 1.41 -1.67 -11.73
CA TYR A 67 1.10 -0.37 -11.10
C TYR A 67 2.16 0.11 -10.10
N GLY A 68 3.30 -0.59 -9.99
CA GLY A 68 4.42 -0.14 -9.16
C GLY A 68 4.16 -0.23 -7.66
N ILE A 69 3.32 -1.18 -7.22
CA ILE A 69 3.13 -1.47 -5.80
C ILE A 69 4.43 -2.05 -5.22
N LEU A 70 4.87 -1.51 -4.08
CA LEU A 70 6.18 -1.85 -3.51
C LEU A 70 6.21 -3.17 -2.73
N GLY A 71 5.06 -3.61 -2.24
CA GLY A 71 4.93 -4.82 -1.43
C GLY A 71 3.48 -5.21 -1.17
N LEU A 72 3.31 -6.45 -0.74
CA LEU A 72 2.06 -7.05 -0.29
C LEU A 72 2.17 -7.33 1.21
N GLU A 73 1.12 -7.02 1.96
CA GLU A 73 1.02 -7.20 3.41
C GLU A 73 -0.35 -7.73 3.85
#